data_AF-A0A0Q9Y9J7-F1
#
_entry.id   AF-A0A0Q9Y9J7-F1
#
_cell.length_a   1.000
_cell.length_b   1.000
_cell.length_c   1.000
_cell.angle_alpha   90.00
_cell.angle_beta   90.00
_cell.angle_gamma   90.00
#
_symmetry.space_group_name_H-M   'P 1'
#
loop_
_entity.id
_entity.type
_entity.pdbx_description
1 polymer ?
#
loop_
_entity_poly.entity_id
_entity_poly.type
_entity_poly.pdbx_seq_one_letter_code
_entity_poly.pdbx_strand_id
1 'polypeptide(L)'
;MESARKSPQNKKLAQKKVVNLKYPVKHLALLDKAVKLRPHSDRTSYIIDAVTRAVENDLLNRQDFFLSDKDFDAFKKMLDAPPKEIPALKALFKEKAPWEK
;
A
#
# COMPACT_ATOMS: atom_id res chain seq x y z
N MET A 1 10.87 34.84 6.06
CA MET A 1 9.55 34.19 6.22
C MET A 1 9.59 32.86 5.48
N GLU A 2 10.01 31.76 6.12
CA GLU A 2 9.69 30.42 5.61
C GLU A 2 9.88 29.38 6.74
N SER A 3 8.96 29.36 7.69
CA SER A 3 8.91 28.29 8.68
C SER A 3 8.19 27.09 8.07
N ALA A 4 8.98 26.05 7.77
CA ALA A 4 8.54 24.76 7.31
C ALA A 4 7.36 24.22 8.14
N ARG A 5 6.24 23.93 7.45
CA ARG A 5 5.08 23.24 7.99
C ARG A 5 5.47 21.84 8.45
N LYS A 6 5.82 21.66 9.73
CA LYS A 6 5.79 20.33 10.36
C LYS A 6 4.33 19.93 10.53
N SER A 7 3.79 19.18 9.57
CA SER A 7 2.44 18.62 9.66
C SER A 7 2.29 17.76 10.93
N PRO A 8 1.29 18.03 11.79
CA PRO A 8 1.11 17.35 13.08
C PRO A 8 0.72 15.86 12.97
N GLN A 9 0.39 15.36 11.78
CA GLN A 9 -0.02 13.97 11.55
C GLN A 9 1.07 12.93 11.90
N ASN A 10 2.36 13.26 11.72
CA ASN A 10 3.42 12.24 11.80
C ASN A 10 3.69 11.76 13.25
N LYS A 11 3.29 12.57 14.25
CA LYS A 11 3.53 12.26 15.67
C LYS A 11 2.62 11.14 16.21
N LYS A 12 1.41 10.96 15.64
CA LYS A 12 0.49 9.88 16.03
C LYS A 12 0.94 8.50 15.53
N LEU A 13 1.60 8.45 14.38
CA LEU A 13 2.03 7.19 13.74
C LEU A 13 3.21 6.54 14.46
N ALA A 14 4.02 7.31 15.19
CA ALA A 14 5.17 6.81 15.94
C ALA A 14 4.85 6.32 17.37
N GLN A 15 3.58 6.43 17.81
CA GLN A 15 3.21 6.02 19.16
C GLN A 15 3.09 4.49 19.26
N LYS A 16 3.96 3.88 20.06
CA LYS A 16 3.88 2.44 20.38
C LYS A 16 2.62 2.16 21.19
N LYS A 17 1.85 1.13 20.80
CA LYS A 17 0.70 0.61 21.55
C LYS A 17 0.88 -0.87 21.81
N VAL A 18 0.48 -1.32 23.00
CA VAL A 18 0.49 -2.73 23.37
C VAL A 18 -0.68 -3.43 22.69
N VAL A 19 -0.40 -4.57 22.06
CA VAL A 19 -1.41 -5.45 21.46
C VAL A 19 -1.34 -6.80 22.17
N ASN A 20 -2.44 -7.21 22.78
CA ASN A 20 -2.55 -8.50 23.47
C ASN A 20 -3.14 -9.53 22.50
N LEU A 21 -2.42 -10.62 22.25
CA LEU A 21 -2.83 -11.66 21.30
C LEU A 21 -2.80 -13.02 21.98
N LYS A 22 -3.83 -13.85 21.70
CA LYS A 22 -3.89 -15.23 22.15
C LYS A 22 -3.60 -16.14 20.96
N TYR A 23 -2.65 -17.06 21.16
CA TYR A 23 -2.26 -18.03 20.13
C TYR A 23 -2.43 -19.45 20.63
N PRO A 24 -2.94 -20.37 19.80
CA PRO A 24 -2.85 -21.79 20.10
C PRO A 24 -1.37 -22.24 20.19
N VAL A 25 -1.08 -23.17 21.10
CA VAL A 25 0.29 -23.66 21.39
C VAL A 25 1.02 -24.14 20.12
N LYS A 26 0.31 -24.75 19.18
CA LYS A 26 0.86 -25.18 17.89
C LYS A 26 1.49 -24.04 17.08
N HIS A 27 0.91 -22.84 17.11
CA HIS A 27 1.45 -21.68 16.39
C HIS A 27 2.67 -21.10 17.11
N LEU A 28 2.68 -21.13 18.45
CA LEU A 28 3.85 -20.74 19.23
C LEU A 28 5.05 -21.65 18.96
N ALA A 29 4.83 -22.97 18.86
CA ALA A 29 5.89 -23.91 18.53
C ALA A 29 6.48 -23.66 17.13
N LEU A 30 5.67 -23.26 16.15
CA LEU A 30 6.14 -22.86 14.82
C LEU A 30 6.90 -21.53 14.86
N LEU A 31 6.40 -20.55 15.61
CA LEU A 31 7.06 -19.26 15.82
C LEU A 31 8.45 -19.47 16.44
N ASP A 32 8.56 -20.31 17.47
CA ASP A 32 9.83 -20.60 18.14
C ASP A 32 10.84 -21.25 17.20
N LYS A 33 10.40 -22.15 16.32
CA LYS A 33 11.25 -22.72 15.28
C LYS A 33 11.72 -21.63 14.31
N ALA A 34 10.82 -20.76 13.86
CA ALA A 34 11.15 -19.70 12.91
C ALA A 34 12.11 -18.65 13.49
N VAL A 35 11.93 -18.29 14.77
CA VAL A 35 12.82 -17.38 15.49
C VAL A 35 14.20 -17.99 15.66
N LYS A 36 14.32 -19.28 15.99
CA LYS A 36 15.63 -19.97 16.10
C LYS A 36 16.44 -19.96 14.79
N LEU A 37 15.76 -19.87 13.65
CA LEU A 37 16.41 -19.81 12.34
C LEU A 37 16.90 -18.39 11.98
N ARG A 38 16.41 -17.34 12.66
CA ARG A 38 16.85 -15.96 12.45
C ARG A 38 17.76 -15.49 13.59
N PRO A 39 19.05 -15.17 13.32
CA PRO A 39 19.91 -14.60 14.35
C PRO A 39 19.35 -13.26 14.86
N HIS A 40 19.48 -13.02 16.17
CA HIS A 40 19.11 -11.78 16.86
C HIS A 40 17.64 -11.33 16.72
N SER A 41 16.70 -12.27 16.51
CA SER A 41 15.27 -11.97 16.46
C SER A 41 14.57 -12.40 17.75
N ASP A 42 13.73 -11.51 18.29
CA ASP A 42 12.78 -11.84 19.35
C ASP A 42 11.44 -12.26 18.73
N ARG A 43 10.60 -13.00 19.49
CA ARG A 43 9.25 -13.38 19.05
C ARG A 43 8.44 -12.17 18.57
N THR A 44 8.52 -11.06 19.31
CA THR A 44 7.77 -9.84 19.00
C THR A 44 8.29 -9.16 17.73
N SER A 45 9.61 -9.01 17.57
CA SER A 45 10.17 -8.38 16.36
C SER A 45 9.90 -9.24 15.13
N TYR A 46 10.01 -10.56 15.25
CA TYR A 46 9.66 -11.49 14.18
C TYR A 46 8.19 -11.32 13.75
N ILE A 47 7.25 -11.25 14.70
CA ILE A 47 5.82 -11.06 14.39
C ILE A 47 5.59 -9.71 13.72
N ILE A 48 6.17 -8.62 14.23
CA ILE A 48 5.99 -7.28 13.63
C ILE A 48 6.50 -7.25 12.19
N ASP A 49 7.69 -7.81 11.93
CA ASP A 49 8.25 -7.88 10.58
C ASP A 49 7.36 -8.70 9.65
N ALA A 50 6.89 -9.85 10.11
CA ALA A 50 6.05 -10.74 9.32
C ALA A 50 4.71 -10.09 8.97
N VAL A 51 4.07 -9.42 9.94
CA VAL A 51 2.82 -8.69 9.74
C VAL A 51 3.02 -7.53 8.78
N THR A 52 4.08 -6.74 8.96
CA THR A 52 4.40 -5.61 8.07
C THR A 52 4.54 -6.08 6.62
N ARG A 53 5.35 -7.12 6.38
CA ARG A 53 5.53 -7.68 5.04
C ARG A 53 4.23 -8.20 4.43
N ALA A 54 3.41 -8.90 5.22
CA ALA A 54 2.13 -9.42 4.74
C ALA A 54 1.19 -8.28 4.35
N VAL A 55 1.07 -7.26 5.19
CA VAL A 55 0.24 -6.08 4.91
C VAL A 55 0.77 -5.30 3.69
N GLU A 56 2.07 -5.09 3.58
CA GLU A 56 2.68 -4.45 2.42
C GLU A 56 2.38 -5.22 1.13
N ASN A 57 2.53 -6.55 1.15
CA ASN A 57 2.19 -7.39 0.02
C ASN A 57 0.71 -7.30 -0.34
N ASP A 58 -0.19 -7.33 0.64
CA ASP A 58 -1.64 -7.23 0.40
C ASP A 58 -2.02 -5.86 -0.19
N LEU A 59 -1.37 -4.79 0.28
CA LEU A 59 -1.57 -3.44 -0.25
C LEU A 59 -1.02 -3.29 -1.67
N LEU A 60 0.16 -3.87 -1.95
CA LEU A 60 0.79 -3.82 -3.27
C LEU A 60 0.08 -4.70 -4.29
N ASN A 61 -0.47 -5.84 -3.85
CA ASN A 61 -1.20 -6.78 -4.71
C ASN A 61 -2.62 -6.32 -5.01
N ARG A 62 -3.03 -5.13 -4.57
CA ARG A 62 -4.35 -4.57 -4.86
C ARG A 62 -4.41 -4.06 -6.31
N GLN A 63 -4.38 -4.99 -7.25
CA GLN A 63 -4.62 -4.77 -8.68
C GLN A 63 -6.12 -4.88 -9.04
N ASP A 64 -6.92 -5.42 -8.12
CA ASP A 64 -8.33 -5.67 -8.35
C ASP A 64 -9.18 -4.46 -7.93
N PHE A 65 -9.79 -3.82 -8.93
CA PHE A 65 -10.84 -2.84 -8.73
C PHE A 65 -12.19 -3.56 -8.73
N PHE A 66 -12.76 -3.73 -7.54
CA PHE A 66 -14.12 -4.25 -7.41
C PHE A 66 -15.11 -3.18 -7.85
N LEU A 67 -15.75 -3.39 -8.99
CA LEU A 67 -16.84 -2.57 -9.51
C LEU A 67 -18.16 -3.32 -9.35
N SER A 68 -19.26 -2.60 -9.08
CA SER A 68 -20.58 -3.20 -9.21
C SER A 68 -20.86 -3.49 -10.69
N ASP A 69 -21.78 -4.41 -11.01
CA ASP A 69 -22.12 -4.73 -12.41
C ASP A 69 -22.49 -3.47 -13.21
N LYS A 70 -23.19 -2.52 -12.57
CA LYS A 70 -23.57 -1.23 -13.18
C LYS A 70 -22.35 -0.36 -13.50
N ASP A 71 -21.38 -0.29 -12.59
CA ASP A 71 -20.17 0.52 -12.79
C ASP A 71 -19.25 -0.12 -13.83
N PHE A 72 -19.22 -1.46 -13.86
CA PHE A 72 -18.50 -2.21 -14.88
C PHE A 72 -19.09 -2.00 -16.29
N ASP A 73 -20.42 -2.04 -16.43
CA ASP A 73 -21.09 -1.75 -17.69
C ASP A 73 -20.87 -0.31 -18.16
N ALA A 74 -20.89 0.66 -17.24
CA ALA A 74 -20.59 2.06 -17.55
C ALA A 74 -19.14 2.24 -18.00
N PHE A 75 -18.20 1.57 -17.32
CA PHE A 75 -16.79 1.55 -17.68
C PHE A 75 -16.57 0.94 -19.06
N LYS A 76 -17.21 -0.20 -19.35
CA LYS A 76 -17.13 -0.88 -20.65
C LYS A 76 -17.64 0.00 -21.79
N LYS A 77 -18.80 0.64 -21.61
CA LYS A 77 -19.32 1.62 -22.59
C LYS A 77 -18.38 2.80 -22.83
N MET A 78 -17.63 3.22 -21.82
CA MET A 78 -16.65 4.29 -21.94
C MET A 78 -15.37 3.85 -22.68
N LEU A 79 -14.97 2.57 -22.53
CA LEU A 79 -13.86 1.98 -23.30
C LEU A 79 -14.21 1.79 -24.77
N ASP A 80 -15.43 1.37 -25.07
CA ASP A 80 -15.91 1.17 -26.44
C ASP A 80 -16.22 2.48 -27.18
N ALA A 81 -16.38 3.59 -26.43
CA ALA A 81 -16.62 4.90 -27.02
C ALA A 81 -15.34 5.46 -27.69
N PRO A 82 -15.46 6.15 -28.84
CA PRO A 82 -14.31 6.79 -29.46
C PRO A 82 -13.65 7.78 -28.50
N PRO A 83 -12.31 7.93 -28.54
CA PRO A 83 -11.59 8.83 -27.67
C PRO A 83 -12.16 10.24 -27.76
N LYS A 84 -12.65 10.78 -26.64
CA LYS A 84 -13.07 12.17 -26.59
C LYS A 84 -11.85 13.04 -26.79
N GLU A 85 -11.92 13.95 -27.76
CA GLU A 85 -10.86 14.92 -27.95
C GLU A 85 -10.89 15.93 -26.79
N ILE A 86 -9.97 15.77 -25.84
CA ILE A 86 -9.79 16.70 -24.73
C ILE A 86 -8.72 17.73 -25.15
N PRO A 87 -9.05 19.02 -25.35
CA PRO A 87 -8.10 20.02 -25.82
C PRO A 87 -6.84 20.15 -24.94
N ALA A 88 -7.01 20.02 -23.62
CA ALA A 88 -5.90 20.01 -22.66
C ALA A 88 -4.97 18.79 -22.85
N LEU A 89 -5.53 17.63 -23.18
CA LEU A 89 -4.75 16.42 -23.43
C LEU A 89 -3.96 16.52 -24.75
N LYS A 90 -4.55 17.15 -25.78
CA LYS A 90 -3.86 17.48 -27.03
C LYS A 90 -2.70 18.47 -26.81
N ALA A 91 -2.87 19.45 -25.92
CA ALA A 91 -1.81 20.38 -25.57
C ALA A 91 -0.67 19.67 -24.83
N LEU A 92 -0.98 18.78 -23.89
CA LEU A 92 -0.01 17.96 -23.15
C LEU A 92 0.81 17.07 -24.09
N PHE A 93 0.17 16.36 -25.03
CA PHE A 93 0.89 15.50 -25.99
C PHE A 93 1.76 16.27 -27.00
N LYS A 94 1.51 17.57 -27.19
CA LYS A 94 2.33 18.46 -28.02
C LYS A 94 3.48 19.09 -27.25
N GLU A 95 3.45 19.02 -25.92
CA GLU A 95 4.50 19.60 -25.09
C GLU A 95 5.73 18.69 -25.12
N LYS A 96 6.89 19.31 -25.37
CA LYS A 96 8.15 18.58 -25.43
C LYS A 96 8.50 18.08 -24.02
N ALA A 97 8.89 16.82 -23.91
CA ALA A 97 9.20 16.26 -22.61
C ALA A 97 10.32 17.07 -21.91
N PRO A 98 10.20 17.34 -20.59
CA PRO A 98 11.16 18.18 -19.86
C PRO A 98 12.63 17.72 -19.92
N TRP A 99 12.88 16.48 -20.34
CA TRP A 99 14.20 15.85 -20.43
C TRP A 99 14.74 15.73 -21.87
N GLU A 100 14.02 16.22 -22.89
CA GLU A 100 14.54 16.30 -24.28
C GLU A 100 15.32 17.61 -24.55
N LYS A 101 16.00 18.09 -23.50
CA LYS A 101 16.97 19.19 -23.52
C LYS A 101 18.28 18.74 -22.91
#